data_AF-A0A5J5E789-F1
#
_entry.id   AF-A0A5J5E789-F1
#
_cell.length_a   1.000
_cell.length_b   1.000
_cell.length_c   1.000
_cell.angle_alpha   90.00
_cell.angle_beta   90.00
_cell.angle_gamma   90.00
#
_symmetry.space_group_name_H-M   'P 1'
#
loop_
_entity.id
_entity.type
_entity.pdbx_description
1 polymer ?
#
loop_
_entity_poly.entity_id
_entity_poly.type
_entity_poly.pdbx_seq_one_letter_code
_entity_poly.pdbx_strand_id
1 'polypeptide(L)' 'MTTPPAPPIALTPLVACDPSTEAETLWHIALHVPELRRWIVANPSADAAILEFISQAGGPGVRQSLEILLESLEDE' A
#
# COMPACT_ATOMS: atom_id res chain seq x y z
N MET A 1 31.95 14.98 -13.98
CA MET A 1 31.00 14.09 -14.70
C MET A 1 29.77 14.00 -13.82
N THR A 2 28.63 14.51 -14.26
CA THR A 2 27.38 14.46 -13.49
C THR A 2 26.80 13.06 -13.63
N THR A 3 26.73 12.29 -12.54
CA THR A 3 26.03 11.01 -12.52
C THR A 3 24.57 11.24 -12.91
N PRO A 4 24.01 10.49 -13.88
CA PRO A 4 22.60 10.60 -14.21
C PRO A 4 21.74 10.36 -12.95
N PRO A 5 20.59 11.06 -12.81
CA PRO A 5 19.69 10.83 -11.70
C PRO A 5 19.27 9.37 -11.69
N ALA A 6 19.05 8.82 -10.49
CA ALA A 6 18.54 7.47 -10.34
C ALA A 6 17.23 7.32 -11.15
N PRO A 7 17.00 6.14 -11.76
CA PRO A 7 15.76 5.89 -12.50
C PRO A 7 14.55 6.13 -11.58
N PRO A 8 13.41 6.60 -12.13
CA PRO A 8 12.19 6.80 -11.34
C PRO A 8 11.83 5.52 -10.60
N ILE A 9 11.52 5.64 -9.31
CA ILE A 9 11.08 4.51 -8.50
C ILE A 9 9.78 3.99 -9.13
N ALA A 10 9.79 2.75 -9.58
CA ALA A 10 8.59 2.09 -10.06
C ALA A 10 7.69 1.74 -8.87
N LEU A 11 6.41 2.13 -8.94
CA LEU A 11 5.42 1.68 -7.96
C LEU A 11 5.18 0.18 -8.17
N THR A 12 5.46 -0.60 -7.13
CA THR A 12 5.39 -2.07 -7.17
C THR A 12 4.72 -2.60 -5.89
N PRO A 13 4.30 -3.87 -5.86
CA PRO A 13 3.81 -4.50 -4.64
C PRO A 13 4.79 -4.37 -3.46
N LEU A 14 6.09 -4.54 -3.73
CA LEU A 14 7.14 -4.41 -2.71
C LEU A 14 7.17 -3.00 -2.13
N VAL A 15 7.12 -1.95 -2.96
CA VAL A 15 7.03 -0.57 -2.49
C VAL A 15 5.74 -0.36 -1.69
N ALA A 16 4.60 -0.90 -2.15
CA ALA A 16 3.32 -0.73 -1.47
C ALA A 16 3.27 -1.36 -0.07
N CYS A 17 4.02 -2.44 0.19
CA CYS A 17 4.08 -3.09 1.51
C CYS A 17 5.35 -2.78 2.34
N ASP A 18 6.31 -2.02 1.80
CA ASP A 18 7.56 -1.68 2.51
C ASP A 18 7.27 -0.67 3.64
N PRO A 19 7.69 -0.95 4.90
CA PRO A 19 7.49 -0.03 6.03
C PRO A 19 8.25 1.30 5.88
N SER A 20 9.23 1.37 4.99
CA SER A 20 10.01 2.58 4.69
C SER A 20 9.32 3.48 3.66
N THR A 21 8.22 3.03 3.05
CA THR A 21 7.49 3.81 2.07
C THR A 21 6.76 4.98 2.73
N GLU A 22 7.02 6.17 2.23
CA GLU A 22 6.46 7.41 2.77
C GLU A 22 4.93 7.45 2.60
N ALA A 23 4.24 8.06 3.57
CA ALA A 23 2.78 8.18 3.56
C ALA A 23 2.23 8.85 2.28
N GLU A 24 2.93 9.85 1.74
CA GLU A 24 2.53 10.50 0.48
C GLU A 24 2.56 9.51 -0.70
N THR A 25 3.56 8.64 -0.75
CA THR A 25 3.66 7.59 -1.76
C THR A 25 2.54 6.56 -1.60
N LEU A 26 2.20 6.18 -0.37
CA LEU A 26 1.08 5.27 -0.09
C LEU A 26 -0.26 5.88 -0.53
N TRP A 27 -0.50 7.16 -0.24
CA TRP A 27 -1.68 7.88 -0.73
C TRP A 27 -1.72 7.96 -2.25
N HIS A 28 -0.57 8.22 -2.90
CA HIS A 28 -0.48 8.23 -4.35
C HIS A 28 -0.86 6.87 -4.96
N ILE A 29 -0.34 5.77 -4.40
CA ILE A 29 -0.70 4.41 -4.82
C ILE A 29 -2.20 4.16 -4.59
N ALA A 30 -2.72 4.53 -3.41
CA ALA A 30 -4.13 4.35 -3.07
C ALA A 30 -5.06 5.07 -4.06
N LEU A 31 -4.74 6.31 -4.44
CA LEU A 31 -5.57 7.10 -5.35
C LEU A 31 -5.46 6.65 -6.80
N HIS A 32 -4.26 6.30 -7.27
CA HIS A 32 -3.98 6.18 -8.71
C HIS A 32 -3.71 4.77 -9.20
N VAL A 33 -3.44 3.81 -8.32
CA VAL A 33 -3.03 2.44 -8.71
C VAL A 33 -3.88 1.38 -8.00
N PRO A 34 -5.13 1.14 -8.45
CA PRO A 34 -6.05 0.21 -7.80
C PRO A 34 -5.50 -1.21 -7.61
N GLU A 35 -4.70 -1.69 -8.57
CA GLU A 35 -4.05 -3.02 -8.54
C GLU A 35 -3.09 -3.19 -7.35
N LEU A 36 -2.57 -2.09 -6.80
CA LEU A 36 -1.60 -2.13 -5.72
C LEU A 36 -2.21 -1.92 -4.33
N ARG A 37 -3.46 -1.47 -4.22
CA ARG A 37 -4.13 -1.18 -2.94
C ARG A 37 -4.12 -2.36 -1.97
N ARG A 38 -4.28 -3.58 -2.49
CA ARG A 38 -4.27 -4.80 -1.69
C ARG A 38 -2.97 -5.00 -0.90
N TRP A 39 -1.84 -4.49 -1.42
CA TRP A 39 -0.53 -4.63 -0.78
C TRP A 39 -0.30 -3.56 0.29
N ILE A 40 -0.95 -2.39 0.18
CA ILE A 40 -0.93 -1.36 1.22
C ILE A 40 -1.55 -1.87 2.52
N VAL A 41 -2.55 -2.77 2.44
CA VAL A 41 -3.18 -3.37 3.62
C VAL A 41 -2.15 -4.08 4.53
N ALA A 42 -1.10 -4.65 3.93
CA ALA A 42 -0.03 -5.30 4.66
C ALA A 42 1.13 -4.36 5.04
N ASN A 43 1.02 -3.06 4.76
CA ASN A 43 2.06 -2.09 5.06
C ASN A 43 1.95 -1.60 6.53
N PRO A 44 2.95 -1.83 7.39
CA PRO A 44 2.91 -1.39 8.78
C PRO A 44 2.86 0.14 8.97
N SER A 45 3.29 0.89 7.95
CA SER A 45 3.30 2.35 7.93
C SER A 45 2.02 2.95 7.33
N ALA A 46 1.09 2.12 6.85
CA ALA A 46 -0.22 2.58 6.43
C ALA A 46 -1.05 3.00 7.65
N ASP A 47 -1.49 4.25 7.66
CA ASP A 47 -2.35 4.76 8.72
C ASP A 47 -3.81 4.32 8.54
N ALA A 48 -4.61 4.54 9.58
CA ALA A 48 -6.02 4.20 9.57
C ALA A 48 -6.81 4.92 8.45
N ALA A 49 -6.41 6.13 8.07
CA ALA A 49 -7.09 6.91 7.03
C ALA A 49 -6.90 6.29 5.64
N ILE A 50 -5.69 5.83 5.31
CA ILE A 50 -5.42 5.08 4.09
C ILE A 50 -6.21 3.78 4.06
N LEU A 51 -6.21 3.03 5.17
CA LEU A 51 -6.92 1.74 5.23
C LEU A 51 -8.43 1.91 5.10
N GLU A 52 -9.00 2.93 5.76
CA GLU A 52 -10.41 3.29 5.61
C GLU A 52 -10.74 3.65 4.15
N PHE A 53 -9.93 4.52 3.54
CA PHE A 53 -10.11 4.87 2.13
C PHE A 53 -10.07 3.64 1.22
N ILE A 54 -9.08 2.76 1.38
CA ILE A 54 -8.93 1.54 0.59
C ILE A 54 -10.12 0.60 0.79
N SER A 55 -10.65 0.48 2.01
CA SER A 55 -11.82 -0.35 2.31
C SER A 55 -13.06 0.11 1.54
N GLN A 56 -13.23 1.43 1.36
CA GLN A 56 -14.36 2.03 0.65
C GLN A 56 -14.15 2.04 -0.87
N ALA A 57 -12.96 2.45 -1.31
CA ALA A 57 -12.61 2.56 -2.73
C ALA A 57 -12.44 1.18 -3.39
N GLY A 58 -12.13 0.15 -2.61
CA GLY A 58 -11.91 -1.21 -3.06
C GLY A 58 -10.72 -1.34 -4.01
N GLY A 59 -10.70 -2.43 -4.79
CA GLY A 59 -9.64 -2.77 -5.72
C GLY A 59 -9.48 -4.28 -5.82
N PRO A 60 -8.77 -4.78 -6.85
CA PRO A 60 -8.55 -6.22 -6.99
C PRO A 60 -7.86 -6.81 -5.75
N GLY A 61 -8.52 -7.77 -5.10
CA GLY A 61 -7.98 -8.45 -3.92
C GLY A 61 -7.95 -7.64 -2.62
N VAL A 62 -8.50 -6.42 -2.58
CA VAL A 62 -8.52 -5.58 -1.37
C VAL A 62 -9.33 -6.23 -0.25
N ARG A 63 -10.55 -6.70 -0.55
CA ARG A 63 -11.42 -7.37 0.44
C ARG A 63 -10.70 -8.55 1.10
N GLN A 64 -10.15 -9.44 0.28
CA GLN A 64 -9.42 -10.61 0.77
C GLN A 64 -8.22 -10.22 1.65
N SER A 65 -7.49 -9.16 1.27
CA SER A 65 -6.32 -8.74 2.05
C SER A 65 -6.73 -8.13 3.39
N LEU A 66 -7.86 -7.40 3.43
CA LEU A 66 -8.42 -6.88 4.68
C LEU A 66 -8.93 -8.01 5.59
N GLU A 67 -9.60 -9.02 5.02
CA GLU A 67 -10.04 -10.21 5.77
C GLU A 67 -8.85 -10.92 6.42
N ILE A 68 -7.77 -11.17 5.66
CA ILE A 68 -6.53 -11.78 6.20
C ILE A 68 -5.90 -10.92 7.31
N LEU A 69 -5.86 -9.59 7.13
CA LEU A 69 -5.34 -8.69 8.16
C LEU A 69 -6.17 -8.79 9.44
N LEU A 70 -7.50 -8.77 9.33
CA LEU A 70 -8.39 -8.88 10.48
C LEU A 70 -8.25 -10.23 11.18
N GLU A 71 -8.21 -11.34 10.43
CA GLU A 71 -7.96 -12.68 10.98
C GLU A 71 -6.62 -12.71 11.75
N SER A 72 -5.56 -12.09 11.20
CA SER A 72 -4.25 -12.06 11.87
C SER A 72 -4.23 -11.27 13.18
N LEU A 73 -5.15 -10.30 13.37
CA LEU A 73 -5.29 -9.55 14.61
C LEU A 73 -6.15 -10.29 15.65
N GLU A 74 -6.99 -11.23 15.22
CA GLU A 74 -7.81 -12.08 16.10
C GLU A 74 -7.00 -13.25 16.69
N ASP A 75 -5.93 -13.66 16.01
CA ASP A 75 -5.00 -14.72 16.45
C ASP A 75 -3.89 -14.24 17.43
N GLU A 76 -3.90 -12.96 17.83
CA GLU A 76 -3.00 -12.33 18.84
C GLU A 76 -3.55 -12.31 20.28
#